data_AF-A0A4Q2RFD1-F1
#
_entry.id   AF-A0A4Q2RFD1-F1
#
_cell.length_a   1.000
_cell.length_b   1.000
_cell.length_c   1.000
_cell.angle_alpha   90.00
_cell.angle_beta   90.00
_cell.angle_gamma   90.00
#
_symmetry.space_group_name_H-M   'P 1'
#
loop_
_entity.id
_entity.type
_entity.pdbx_description
1 polymer ?
#
loop_
_entity_poly.entity_id
_entity_poly.type
_entity_poly.pdbx_seq_one_letter_code
_entity_poly.pdbx_strand_id
1 'polypeptide(L)'
;MLMADILHSCTDEGIAAAAVASIGGPFAAAIRLEAEHRGLSVGALTASLVAAFARNASERDWRELSVNIAGADLPVLFGLQAMAERSLRQRDQATRARPVRDGRTAATGALAGPALLFGPG
;
A
#
# COMPACT_ATOMS: atom_id res chain seq x y z
N MET A 1 -10.17 22.97 -4.85
CA MET A 1 -9.66 23.23 -3.50
C MET A 1 -10.05 22.17 -2.47
N LEU A 2 -11.20 21.47 -2.56
CA LEU A 2 -11.54 20.39 -1.60
C LEU A 2 -10.50 19.27 -1.44
N MET A 3 -9.91 18.76 -2.54
CA MET A 3 -9.04 17.57 -2.45
C MET A 3 -7.70 17.83 -1.76
N ALA A 4 -7.16 19.04 -1.85
CA ALA A 4 -5.93 19.40 -1.14
C ALA A 4 -6.18 19.50 0.38
N ASP A 5 -7.33 20.04 0.78
CA ASP A 5 -7.71 20.14 2.20
C ASP A 5 -8.08 18.78 2.79
N ILE A 6 -8.73 17.91 1.99
CA ILE A 6 -8.97 16.50 2.33
C ILE A 6 -7.64 15.79 2.53
N LEU A 7 -6.71 15.92 1.58
CA LEU A 7 -5.39 15.29 1.68
C LEU A 7 -4.64 15.75 2.93
N HIS A 8 -4.60 17.06 3.18
CA HIS A 8 -3.90 17.64 4.31
C HIS A 8 -4.48 17.16 5.64
N SER A 9 -5.81 17.18 5.76
CA SER A 9 -6.52 16.73 6.97
C SER A 9 -6.40 15.22 7.19
N CYS A 10 -6.41 14.41 6.12
CA CYS A 10 -6.35 12.96 6.22
C CYS A 10 -4.93 12.41 6.41
N THR A 11 -3.89 13.25 6.29
CA THR A 11 -2.52 12.90 6.70
C THR A 11 -2.28 13.03 8.20
N ASP A 12 -3.16 13.69 8.94
CA ASP A 12 -3.12 13.71 10.40
C ASP A 12 -3.73 12.43 10.97
N GLU A 13 -2.99 11.74 11.86
CA GLU A 13 -3.45 10.46 12.41
C GLU A 13 -4.74 10.59 13.23
N GLY A 14 -4.91 11.69 13.96
CA GLY A 14 -6.08 11.94 14.79
C GLY A 14 -7.33 12.14 13.95
N ILE A 15 -7.24 12.96 12.91
CA ILE A 15 -8.33 13.17 11.95
C ILE A 15 -8.61 11.88 11.17
N ALA A 16 -7.58 11.15 10.73
CA ALA A 16 -7.75 9.90 10.01
C ALA A 16 -8.44 8.83 10.88
N ALA A 17 -8.09 8.72 12.16
CA ALA A 17 -8.75 7.82 13.10
C ALA A 17 -10.22 8.22 13.33
N ALA A 18 -10.49 9.52 13.49
CA ALA A 18 -11.86 10.03 13.63
C ALA A 18 -12.70 9.76 12.38
N ALA A 19 -12.13 9.98 11.19
CA ALA A 19 -12.79 9.72 9.91
C ALA A 19 -13.16 8.23 9.76
N VAL A 20 -12.24 7.32 10.09
CA VAL A 20 -12.51 5.88 10.09
C VAL A 20 -13.62 5.53 11.08
N ALA A 21 -13.62 6.12 12.27
CA ALA A 21 -14.68 5.91 13.25
C ALA A 21 -16.05 6.45 12.76
N SER A 22 -16.06 7.60 12.07
CA SER A 22 -17.27 8.19 11.50
C SER A 22 -17.83 7.40 10.32
N ILE A 23 -16.98 6.81 9.48
CA ILE A 23 -17.41 5.92 8.39
C ILE A 23 -17.94 4.60 8.98
N GLY A 24 -17.22 4.04 9.94
CA GLY A 24 -17.61 2.82 10.64
C GLY A 24 -17.73 1.59 9.72
N GLY A 25 -18.53 0.62 10.17
CA GLY A 25 -18.90 -0.55 9.38
C GLY A 25 -17.73 -1.47 8.97
N PRO A 26 -17.89 -2.22 7.87
CA PRO A 26 -16.88 -3.16 7.37
C PRO A 26 -15.55 -2.50 7.02
N PHE A 27 -15.58 -1.25 6.56
CA PHE A 27 -14.37 -0.47 6.25
C PHE A 27 -13.52 -0.26 7.49
N ALA A 28 -14.12 0.22 8.59
CA ALA A 28 -13.41 0.43 9.84
C ALA A 28 -12.85 -0.88 10.42
N ALA A 29 -13.58 -1.99 10.28
CA ALA A 29 -13.11 -3.32 10.69
C ALA A 29 -11.89 -3.78 9.88
N ALA A 30 -11.90 -3.60 8.55
CA ALA A 30 -10.79 -3.96 7.69
C ALA A 30 -9.52 -3.14 7.98
N ILE A 31 -9.68 -1.83 8.20
CA ILE A 31 -8.56 -0.95 8.57
C ILE A 31 -7.98 -1.36 9.93
N ARG A 32 -8.81 -1.66 10.92
CA ARG A 32 -8.35 -2.11 12.25
C ARG A 32 -7.56 -3.41 12.16
N LEU A 33 -8.08 -4.41 11.45
CA LEU A 33 -7.40 -5.70 11.27
C LEU A 33 -6.04 -5.53 10.59
N GLU A 34 -5.97 -4.72 9.53
CA GLU A 34 -4.72 -4.48 8.81
C GLU A 34 -3.73 -3.65 9.66
N ALA A 35 -4.22 -2.74 10.49
CA ALA A 35 -3.39 -1.95 11.39
C ALA A 35 -2.77 -2.85 12.47
N GLU A 36 -3.57 -3.74 13.06
CA GLU A 36 -3.10 -4.75 14.01
C GLU A 36 -2.05 -5.68 13.41
N HIS A 37 -2.28 -6.21 12.20
CA HIS A 37 -1.30 -7.04 11.50
C HIS A 37 0.05 -6.37 11.29
N ARG A 38 0.07 -5.03 11.16
CA ARG A 38 1.28 -4.24 10.91
C ARG A 38 1.86 -3.60 12.18
N GLY A 39 1.20 -3.74 13.33
CA GLY A 39 1.57 -3.05 14.56
C GLY A 39 1.44 -1.53 14.48
N LEU A 40 0.49 -1.02 13.68
CA LEU A 40 0.25 0.41 13.48
C LEU A 40 -1.05 0.85 14.17
N SER A 41 -1.17 2.15 14.46
CA SER A 41 -2.46 2.73 14.84
C SER A 41 -3.40 2.82 13.62
N VAL A 42 -4.71 2.81 13.86
CA VAL A 42 -5.73 3.00 12.81
C VAL A 42 -5.49 4.31 12.05
N GLY A 43 -5.15 5.38 12.77
CA GLY A 43 -4.83 6.69 12.21
C GLY A 43 -3.59 6.63 11.33
N ALA A 44 -2.49 6.07 11.85
CA ALA A 44 -1.21 5.92 11.13
C ALA A 44 -1.37 5.12 9.84
N LEU A 45 -2.07 3.98 9.90
CA LEU A 45 -2.31 3.17 8.71
C LEU A 45 -3.10 3.95 7.67
N THR A 46 -4.20 4.59 8.09
CA THR A 46 -5.09 5.33 7.20
C THR A 46 -4.38 6.51 6.55
N ALA A 47 -3.65 7.31 7.32
CA ALA A 47 -2.83 8.40 6.81
C ALA A 47 -1.78 7.89 5.80
N SER A 48 -1.14 6.74 6.08
CA SER A 48 -0.18 6.12 5.16
C SER A 48 -0.81 5.68 3.85
N LEU A 49 -2.07 5.20 3.87
CA LEU A 49 -2.81 4.75 2.71
C LEU A 49 -3.21 5.94 1.84
N VAL A 50 -3.74 7.01 2.46
CA VAL A 50 -4.08 8.25 1.76
C VAL A 50 -2.84 8.88 1.12
N ALA A 51 -1.72 8.94 1.85
CA ALA A 51 -0.46 9.45 1.30
C ALA A 51 0.09 8.56 0.16
N ALA A 52 -0.09 7.24 0.25
CA ALA A 52 0.31 6.32 -0.82
C ALA A 52 -0.57 6.48 -2.07
N PHE A 53 -1.87 6.69 -1.90
CA PHE A 53 -2.75 7.04 -3.01
C PHE A 53 -2.27 8.33 -3.67
N ALA A 54 -2.05 9.39 -2.88
CA ALA A 54 -1.67 10.70 -3.41
C ALA A 54 -0.39 10.66 -4.25
N ARG A 55 0.59 9.83 -3.86
CA ARG A 55 1.85 9.66 -4.60
C ARG A 55 1.70 8.85 -5.89
N ASN A 56 0.74 7.93 -5.95
CA ASN A 56 0.60 6.98 -7.06
C ASN A 56 -0.60 7.27 -7.98
N ALA A 57 -1.51 8.15 -7.56
CA ALA A 57 -2.73 8.46 -8.29
C ALA A 57 -2.42 9.26 -9.56
N SER A 58 -2.95 8.79 -10.68
CA SER A 58 -2.92 9.51 -11.94
C SER A 58 -3.96 10.63 -11.97
N GLU A 59 -3.85 11.59 -12.91
CA GLU A 59 -4.89 12.61 -13.11
C GLU A 59 -6.28 12.01 -13.41
N ARG A 60 -6.32 10.81 -14.01
CA ARG A 60 -7.57 10.09 -14.23
C ARG A 60 -8.19 9.63 -12.91
N ASP A 61 -7.38 9.10 -12.00
CA ASP A 61 -7.84 8.66 -10.68
C ASP A 61 -8.37 9.82 -9.85
N TRP A 62 -7.71 10.98 -9.95
CA TRP A 62 -8.18 12.21 -9.32
C TRP A 62 -9.53 12.68 -9.89
N ARG A 63 -9.71 12.64 -11.21
CA ARG A 63 -10.98 12.99 -11.85
C ARG A 63 -12.11 12.02 -11.49
N GLU A 64 -11.85 10.72 -11.51
CA GLU A 64 -12.83 9.71 -11.10
C GLU A 64 -13.23 9.90 -9.64
N LEU A 65 -12.26 10.17 -8.75
CA LEU A 65 -12.53 10.49 -7.36
C LEU A 65 -13.37 11.77 -7.23
N SER A 66 -13.04 12.85 -7.95
CA SER A 66 -13.81 14.09 -7.96
C SER A 66 -15.26 13.90 -8.41
N VAL A 67 -15.49 13.08 -9.43
CA VAL A 67 -16.84 12.79 -9.93
C VAL A 67 -17.61 11.96 -8.92
N ASN A 68 -16.98 10.98 -8.29
CA ASN A 68 -17.64 10.11 -7.31
C ASN A 68 -17.98 10.82 -5.98
N ILE A 69 -17.21 11.83 -5.59
CA ILE A 69 -17.52 12.65 -4.41
C ILE A 69 -18.51 13.80 -4.72
N ALA A 70 -18.70 14.14 -6.00
CA ALA A 70 -19.62 15.19 -6.41
C ALA A 70 -21.07 14.73 -6.19
N GLY A 71 -21.73 15.31 -5.17
CA GLY A 71 -23.10 14.97 -4.79
C GLY A 71 -23.23 14.04 -3.58
N ALA A 72 -22.11 13.64 -2.95
CA ALA A 72 -22.16 12.96 -1.66
C ALA A 72 -22.41 13.97 -0.52
N ASP A 73 -23.22 13.60 0.48
CA ASP A 73 -23.47 14.43 1.66
C ASP A 73 -22.20 14.65 2.51
N LEU A 74 -21.24 13.73 2.45
CA LEU A 74 -19.97 13.76 3.19
C LEU A 74 -18.79 13.47 2.24
N PRO A 75 -18.46 14.39 1.32
CA PRO A 75 -17.47 14.15 0.25
C PRO A 75 -16.06 13.90 0.80
N VAL A 76 -15.73 14.45 1.97
CA VAL A 76 -14.46 14.21 2.67
C VAL A 76 -14.33 12.76 3.12
N LEU A 77 -15.36 12.22 3.78
CA LEU A 77 -15.34 10.85 4.30
C LEU A 77 -15.40 9.83 3.15
N PHE A 78 -16.23 10.11 2.14
CA PHE A 78 -16.33 9.25 0.96
C PHE A 78 -15.01 9.21 0.17
N GLY A 79 -14.35 10.36 0.04
CA GLY A 79 -13.03 10.48 -0.56
C GLY A 79 -11.98 9.66 0.21
N LEU A 80 -11.92 9.79 1.55
CA LEU A 80 -11.00 9.03 2.39
C LEU A 80 -11.22 7.53 2.24
N GLN A 81 -12.46 7.06 2.29
CA GLN A 81 -12.79 5.65 2.14
C GLN A 81 -12.30 5.12 0.78
N ALA A 82 -12.64 5.81 -0.31
CA ALA A 82 -12.26 5.39 -1.66
C ALA A 82 -10.74 5.30 -1.86
N MET A 83 -9.99 6.29 -1.34
CA MET A 83 -8.53 6.32 -1.40
C MET A 83 -7.89 5.19 -0.58
N ALA A 84 -8.39 4.97 0.65
CA ALA A 84 -7.87 3.95 1.56
C ALA A 84 -8.13 2.54 1.01
N GLU A 85 -9.35 2.24 0.57
CA GLU A 85 -9.69 0.96 -0.03
C GLU A 85 -8.89 0.67 -1.30
N ARG A 86 -8.71 1.67 -2.18
CA ARG A 86 -7.93 1.50 -3.40
C ARG A 86 -6.48 1.22 -3.09
N SER A 87 -5.90 1.92 -2.12
CA SER A 87 -4.52 1.69 -1.68
C SER A 87 -4.33 0.32 -1.03
N LEU A 88 -5.31 -0.14 -0.24
CA LEU A 88 -5.32 -1.50 0.30
C LEU A 88 -5.32 -2.55 -0.80
N ARG A 89 -6.22 -2.41 -1.80
CA ARG A 89 -6.27 -3.32 -2.96
C ARG A 89 -4.96 -3.32 -3.74
N GLN A 90 -4.35 -2.16 -3.97
CA GLN A 90 -3.06 -2.04 -4.65
C GLN A 90 -1.93 -2.73 -3.86
N ARG A 91 -1.92 -2.61 -2.53
CA ARG A 91 -0.94 -3.27 -1.67
C ARG A 91 -1.11 -4.80 -1.63
N ASP A 92 -2.35 -5.29 -1.57
CA ASP A 92 -2.64 -6.72 -1.65
C ASP A 92 -2.20 -7.29 -3.01
N GLN A 93 -2.51 -6.60 -4.12
CA GLN A 93 -2.03 -6.96 -5.44
C GLN A 93 -0.51 -6.95 -5.55
N ALA A 94 0.17 -5.94 -5.00
CA ALA A 94 1.63 -5.87 -5.00
C ALA A 94 2.27 -7.01 -4.17
N THR A 95 1.62 -7.40 -3.07
CA THR A 95 2.05 -8.54 -2.25
C THR A 95 1.89 -9.85 -3.01
N ARG A 96 0.76 -10.05 -3.69
CA ARG A 96 0.49 -11.25 -4.51
C ARG A 96 1.33 -11.33 -5.78
N ALA A 97 1.63 -10.18 -6.39
CA ALA A 97 2.39 -10.10 -7.64
C ALA A 97 3.90 -10.26 -7.42
N ARG A 98 4.40 -10.22 -6.17
CA ARG A 98 5.81 -10.49 -5.89
C ARG A 98 6.06 -11.99 -6.01
N PRO A 99 6.75 -12.47 -7.07
CA PRO A 99 7.10 -13.88 -7.13
C PRO A 99 8.05 -14.17 -5.97
N VAL A 100 7.80 -15.26 -5.26
CA VAL A 100 8.78 -15.85 -4.34
C VAL A 100 10.06 -16.06 -5.15
N ARG A 101 11.08 -15.24 -4.91
CA ARG A 101 12.43 -15.55 -5.38
C ARG A 101 12.89 -16.74 -4.53
N ASP A 102 12.63 -17.92 -5.06
CA ASP A 102 13.01 -19.19 -4.46
C ASP A 102 14.53 -19.19 -4.28
N GLY A 103 14.96 -19.15 -3.02
CA GLY A 103 16.36 -19.07 -2.61
C GLY A 103 17.07 -20.41 -2.78
N ARG A 104 17.11 -20.96 -4.00
CA ARG A 104 17.80 -22.22 -4.31
C ARG A 104 18.67 -22.12 -5.56
N THR A 105 19.87 -21.59 -5.35
CA THR A 105 21.08 -22.03 -6.06
C THR A 105 22.11 -22.31 -4.95
N ALA A 106 21.94 -23.43 -4.24
CA ALA A 106 22.67 -24.66 -4.54
C ALA A 106 24.17 -24.41 -4.70
N ALA A 107 24.83 -24.23 -3.56
CA ALA A 107 26.21 -24.64 -3.41
C ALA A 107 26.30 -26.14 -3.72
N THR A 108 27.01 -26.51 -4.78
CA THR A 108 27.49 -27.87 -4.95
C THR A 108 28.90 -27.75 -5.50
N GLY A 109 29.86 -27.96 -4.60
CA GLY A 109 31.23 -28.23 -5.00
C GLY A 109 31.28 -29.48 -5.86
N ALA A 110 32.00 -29.41 -6.97
CA ALA A 110 32.50 -30.57 -7.66
C ALA A 110 34.01 -30.39 -7.80
N LEU A 111 34.71 -31.18 -6.99
CA LEU A 111 36.14 -31.43 -7.02
C LEU A 111 36.56 -31.87 -8.44
N ALA A 112 37.51 -31.16 -9.05
CA ALA A 112 38.27 -31.67 -10.21
C ALA A 112 39.75 -31.36 -9.95
N GLY A 113 40.54 -32.43 -9.80
CA GLY A 113 41.89 -32.43 -9.25
C GLY A 113 43.00 -31.91 -10.17
N PRO A 114 44.25 -31.84 -9.67
CA PRO A 114 45.40 -31.46 -10.45
C PRO A 114 46.09 -32.72 -11.04
N ALA A 115 46.21 -32.81 -12.37
CA ALA A 115 47.09 -33.78 -13.02
C ALA A 115 47.62 -33.26 -14.37
N LEU A 116 48.88 -32.80 -14.32
CA LEU A 116 49.99 -33.05 -15.25
C LEU A 116 49.72 -33.09 -16.76
N LEU A 117 50.34 -32.16 -17.51
CA LEU A 117 50.94 -32.35 -18.86
C LEU A 117 51.80 -31.09 -19.16
N PHE A 118 53.12 -31.14 -18.98
CA PHE A 118 54.19 -31.51 -19.93
C PHE A 118 54.51 -30.45 -21.01
N GLY A 119 55.79 -30.00 -21.05
CA GLY A 119 56.44 -29.21 -22.12
C GLY A 119 57.06 -27.89 -21.64
N PRO A 120 58.40 -27.70 -21.73
CA PRO A 120 58.98 -27.37 -23.04
C PRO A 120 60.30 -28.08 -23.35
N GLY A 121 60.51 -28.36 -24.65
CA GLY A 121 61.74 -28.88 -25.24
C GLY A 121 61.66 -28.77 -26.75
#